data_AF-A0AAQ4F3W3-F1
#
_entry.id   AF-A0AAQ4F3W3-F1
#
_cell.length_a   1.000
_cell.length_b   1.000
_cell.length_c   1.000
_cell.angle_alpha   90.00
_cell.angle_beta   90.00
_cell.angle_gamma   90.00
#
_symmetry.space_group_name_H-M   'P 1'
#
loop_
_entity.id
_entity.type
_entity.pdbx_description
1 polymer ?
#
loop_
_entity_poly.entity_id
_entity_poly.type
_entity_poly.pdbx_seq_one_letter_code
_entity_poly.pdbx_strand_id
1 'polypeptide(L)'
;MKTSAIILVLALVAFLDCVAHESETCKLDDNRLQEVLTCVTGMTQARTQTKLDALVKEMNCKDFVCGVKKVCAEHNGDLEKGSKGSLTSEELELLRATFKTCLESF
;
A
#
# COMPACT_ATOMS: atom_id res chain seq x y z
N MET A 1 -14.12 -18.86 43.02
CA MET A 1 -13.88 -19.21 41.60
C MET A 1 -14.72 -18.30 40.70
N LYS A 2 -14.27 -17.07 40.41
CA LYS A 2 -14.97 -16.09 39.54
C LYS A 2 -13.96 -15.12 38.90
N THR A 3 -12.97 -15.62 38.17
CA THR A 3 -11.99 -14.77 37.46
C THR A 3 -11.75 -15.20 36.01
N SER A 4 -12.40 -16.26 35.54
CA SER A 4 -12.09 -16.87 34.23
C SER A 4 -12.82 -16.25 33.02
N ALA A 5 -13.74 -15.31 33.20
CA ALA A 5 -14.52 -14.75 32.07
C ALA A 5 -13.89 -13.52 31.42
N ILE A 6 -13.06 -12.75 32.15
CA ILE A 6 -12.53 -11.45 31.68
C ILE A 6 -11.40 -11.64 30.66
N ILE A 7 -10.61 -12.71 30.81
CA ILE A 7 -9.46 -12.99 29.94
C ILE A 7 -9.90 -13.37 28.52
N LEU A 8 -11.07 -14.02 28.38
CA LEU A 8 -11.56 -14.48 27.08
C LEU A 8 -11.99 -13.31 26.17
N VAL A 9 -12.47 -12.21 26.75
CA VAL A 9 -12.94 -11.03 26.00
C VAL A 9 -11.77 -10.21 25.47
N LEU A 10 -10.68 -10.07 26.23
CA LEU A 10 -9.48 -9.34 25.79
C LEU A 10 -8.77 -10.01 24.61
N ALA A 11 -8.79 -11.34 24.55
CA ALA A 11 -8.22 -12.07 23.41
C ALA A 11 -8.98 -11.83 22.10
N LEU A 12 -10.31 -11.64 22.15
CA LEU A 12 -11.14 -11.36 20.97
C LEU A 12 -10.92 -9.96 20.39
N VAL A 13 -10.60 -8.97 21.22
CA VAL A 13 -10.37 -7.58 20.77
C VAL A 13 -9.04 -7.45 20.02
N ALA A 14 -8.02 -8.26 20.36
CA ALA A 14 -6.72 -8.23 19.68
C ALA A 14 -6.74 -8.78 18.24
N PHE A 15 -7.82 -9.44 17.81
CA PHE A 15 -7.98 -9.90 16.42
C PHE A 15 -8.69 -8.88 15.52
N LEU A 16 -9.25 -7.81 16.09
CA LEU A 16 -9.98 -6.78 15.34
C LEU A 16 -9.08 -5.75 14.66
N ASP A 17 -7.78 -5.70 14.97
CA ASP A 17 -6.81 -4.80 14.33
C ASP A 17 -6.25 -5.34 12.98
N CYS A 18 -6.73 -6.49 12.50
CA CYS A 18 -6.41 -6.99 11.15
C CYS A 18 -7.40 -6.48 10.09
N VAL A 19 -7.97 -5.28 10.26
CA VAL A 19 -8.59 -4.60 9.12
C VAL A 19 -7.45 -4.19 8.21
N ALA A 20 -7.20 -4.98 7.16
CA ALA A 20 -6.33 -4.57 6.07
C ALA A 20 -6.77 -3.16 5.66
N HIS A 21 -5.87 -2.18 5.82
CA HIS A 21 -6.12 -0.82 5.40
C HIS A 21 -6.08 -0.84 3.87
N GLU A 22 -7.22 -1.16 3.27
CA GLU A 22 -7.35 -1.18 1.81
C GLU A 22 -7.07 0.24 1.33
N SER A 23 -5.95 0.42 0.61
CA SER A 23 -5.56 1.72 0.08
C SER A 23 -6.67 2.25 -0.82
N GLU A 24 -7.01 3.53 -0.71
CA GLU A 24 -7.96 4.19 -1.62
C GLU A 24 -7.52 4.04 -3.10
N THR A 25 -6.21 3.98 -3.33
CA THR A 25 -5.59 3.68 -4.62
C THR A 25 -6.11 2.38 -5.24
N CYS A 26 -6.38 1.35 -4.43
CA CYS A 26 -6.84 0.04 -4.90
C CYS A 26 -8.33 0.01 -5.28
N LYS A 27 -9.08 1.05 -4.91
CA LYS A 27 -10.52 1.21 -5.25
C LYS A 27 -10.74 2.04 -6.50
N LEU A 28 -9.68 2.64 -7.05
CA LEU A 28 -9.76 3.47 -8.24
C LEU A 28 -10.04 2.61 -9.48
N ASP A 29 -10.81 3.16 -10.42
CA ASP A 29 -10.89 2.60 -11.77
C ASP A 29 -9.57 2.79 -12.53
N ASP A 30 -9.42 2.07 -13.64
CA ASP A 30 -8.18 2.02 -14.41
C ASP A 30 -7.67 3.39 -14.89
N ASN A 31 -8.58 4.26 -15.33
CA ASN A 31 -8.18 5.57 -15.83
C ASN A 31 -7.70 6.45 -14.67
N ARG A 32 -8.46 6.43 -13.57
CA ARG A 32 -8.11 7.22 -12.39
C ARG A 32 -6.85 6.74 -11.71
N LEU A 33 -6.67 5.43 -11.66
CA LEU A 33 -5.44 4.81 -11.17
C LEU A 33 -4.24 5.24 -12.03
N GLN A 34 -4.39 5.25 -13.36
CA GLN A 34 -3.31 5.69 -14.25
C GLN A 34 -2.94 7.16 -14.03
N GLU A 35 -3.92 8.05 -13.85
CA GLU A 35 -3.69 9.47 -13.55
C GLU A 35 -2.92 9.65 -12.23
N VAL A 36 -3.39 9.01 -11.15
CA VAL A 36 -2.76 9.07 -9.83
C VAL A 36 -1.33 8.53 -9.89
N LEU A 37 -1.10 7.40 -10.55
CA LEU A 37 0.24 6.82 -10.66
C LEU A 37 1.18 7.65 -11.54
N THR A 38 0.65 8.35 -12.54
CA THR A 38 1.43 9.34 -13.32
C THR A 38 1.86 10.51 -12.44
N CYS A 39 0.97 11.02 -11.58
CA CYS A 39 1.31 12.05 -10.61
C CYS A 39 2.38 11.55 -9.61
N VAL A 40 2.20 10.35 -9.05
CA VAL A 40 3.14 9.76 -8.08
C VAL A 40 4.52 9.61 -8.71
N THR A 41 4.62 9.01 -9.90
CA THR A 41 5.90 8.85 -10.59
C THR A 41 6.57 10.19 -10.93
N GLY A 42 5.80 11.24 -11.23
CA GLY A 42 6.34 12.59 -11.45
C GLY A 42 6.86 13.28 -10.18
N MET A 43 6.34 12.94 -9.00
CA MET A 43 6.75 13.51 -7.72
C MET A 43 7.84 12.69 -7.01
N THR A 44 8.01 11.42 -7.40
CA THR A 44 8.93 10.51 -6.74
C THR A 44 10.38 10.84 -7.11
N GLN A 45 11.29 10.87 -6.13
CA GLN A 45 12.72 11.06 -6.41
C GLN A 45 13.29 9.87 -7.21
N ALA A 46 14.26 10.14 -8.09
CA ALA A 46 14.86 9.14 -8.98
C ALA A 46 15.35 7.86 -8.26
N ARG A 47 15.89 8.00 -7.04
CA ARG A 47 16.34 6.85 -6.22
C ARG A 47 15.18 5.95 -5.80
N THR A 48 14.08 6.55 -5.35
CA THR A 48 12.88 5.82 -4.95
C THR A 48 12.21 5.21 -6.17
N GLN A 49 12.18 5.93 -7.30
CA GLN A 49 11.65 5.40 -8.56
C GLN A 49 12.44 4.17 -9.06
N THR A 50 13.76 4.17 -8.92
CA THR A 50 14.59 2.99 -9.25
C THR A 50 14.21 1.76 -8.41
N LYS A 51 13.87 1.96 -7.14
CA LYS A 51 13.40 0.88 -6.25
C LYS A 51 11.99 0.41 -6.61
N LEU A 52 11.09 1.33 -6.97
CA LEU A 52 9.77 0.99 -7.48
C LEU A 52 9.87 0.17 -8.77
N ASP A 53 10.75 0.56 -9.70
CA ASP A 53 10.98 -0.17 -10.95
C ASP A 53 11.54 -1.58 -10.71
N ALA A 54 12.42 -1.73 -9.71
CA ALA A 54 12.92 -3.04 -9.28
C ALA A 54 11.79 -3.92 -8.73
N LEU A 55 10.93 -3.38 -7.86
CA LEU A 55 9.75 -4.08 -7.33
C LEU A 55 8.79 -4.51 -8.45
N VAL A 56 8.53 -3.62 -9.42
CA VAL A 56 7.69 -3.92 -10.59
C VAL A 56 8.27 -5.07 -11.41
N LYS A 57 9.59 -5.08 -11.61
CA LYS A 57 10.29 -6.17 -12.31
C LYS A 57 10.24 -7.49 -11.54
N GLU A 58 10.48 -7.48 -10.23
CA GLU A 58 10.37 -8.68 -9.38
C GLU A 58 8.96 -9.28 -9.44
N MET A 59 7.95 -8.42 -9.53
CA MET A 59 6.56 -8.82 -9.69
C MET A 59 6.21 -9.30 -11.11
N ASN A 60 7.15 -9.33 -12.05
CA ASN A 60 6.93 -9.61 -13.48
C ASN A 60 5.88 -8.70 -14.12
N CYS A 61 5.84 -7.43 -13.70
CA CYS A 61 4.97 -6.42 -14.26
C CYS A 61 5.69 -5.56 -15.30
N LYS A 62 4.95 -5.14 -16.33
CA LYS A 62 5.48 -4.29 -17.40
C LYS A 62 5.64 -2.82 -17.00
N ASP A 63 4.85 -2.37 -16.02
CA ASP A 63 4.77 -0.98 -15.57
C ASP A 63 4.29 -0.91 -14.11
N PHE A 64 4.36 0.29 -13.54
CA PHE A 64 3.97 0.56 -12.16
C PHE A 64 2.47 0.35 -11.92
N VAL A 65 1.62 0.58 -12.93
CA VAL A 65 0.17 0.33 -12.85
C VAL A 65 -0.11 -1.16 -12.62
N CYS A 66 0.53 -2.04 -13.38
CA CYS A 66 0.47 -3.48 -13.18
C CYS A 66 0.94 -3.85 -11.77
N GLY A 67 2.06 -3.28 -11.31
CA GLY A 67 2.61 -3.54 -9.98
C GLY A 67 1.61 -3.21 -8.88
N VAL A 68 1.03 -2.01 -8.92
CA VAL A 68 0.04 -1.55 -7.94
C VAL A 68 -1.21 -2.44 -7.96
N LYS A 69 -1.76 -2.75 -9.14
CA LYS A 69 -2.91 -3.66 -9.26
C LYS A 69 -2.63 -5.04 -8.68
N LYS A 70 -1.45 -5.58 -8.96
CA LYS A 70 -1.03 -6.89 -8.46
C LYS A 70 -0.92 -6.88 -6.94
N VAL A 71 -0.30 -5.86 -6.36
CA VAL A 71 -0.23 -5.70 -4.90
C VAL A 71 -1.62 -5.54 -4.29
N CYS A 72 -2.50 -4.76 -4.91
CA CYS A 72 -3.89 -4.62 -4.45
C CYS A 72 -4.61 -5.98 -4.42
N ALA A 73 -4.41 -6.83 -5.43
CA ALA A 73 -5.00 -8.17 -5.50
C ALA A 73 -4.36 -9.18 -4.52
N GLU A 74 -3.03 -9.15 -4.36
CA GLU A 74 -2.27 -10.14 -3.58
C GLU A 74 -2.19 -9.82 -2.08
N HIS A 75 -2.33 -8.53 -1.71
CA HIS A 75 -2.16 -8.06 -0.34
C HIS A 75 -3.41 -7.40 0.26
N ASN A 76 -4.60 -7.72 -0.26
CA ASN A 76 -5.89 -7.15 0.22
C ASN A 76 -5.88 -5.61 0.24
N GLY A 77 -5.35 -4.99 -0.82
CA GLY A 77 -5.25 -3.54 -0.95
C GLY A 77 -4.15 -2.86 -0.14
N ASP A 78 -3.32 -3.61 0.58
CA ASP A 78 -2.22 -3.08 1.39
C ASP A 78 -0.95 -2.89 0.53
N LEU A 79 -0.77 -1.68 0.02
CA LEU A 79 0.37 -1.33 -0.85
C LEU A 79 1.72 -1.44 -0.14
N GLU A 80 1.74 -1.26 1.17
CA GLU A 80 2.97 -1.26 1.95
C GLU A 80 3.54 -2.66 2.07
N LYS A 81 2.66 -3.67 2.22
CA LYS A 81 3.07 -5.07 2.20
C LYS A 81 3.77 -5.47 0.91
N GLY A 82 3.33 -4.95 -0.24
CA GLY A 82 3.99 -5.18 -1.53
C GLY A 82 5.38 -4.55 -1.64
N SER A 83 5.69 -3.55 -0.81
CA SER A 83 6.99 -2.85 -0.79
C SER A 83 7.91 -3.28 0.37
N LYS A 84 7.45 -4.20 1.21
CA LYS A 84 8.04 -4.48 2.51
C LYS A 84 9.43 -5.11 2.36
N GLY A 85 10.45 -4.37 2.79
CA GLY A 85 11.87 -4.77 2.71
C GLY A 85 12.67 -4.06 1.61
N SER A 86 12.01 -3.43 0.64
CA SER A 86 12.67 -2.72 -0.47
C SER A 86 12.75 -1.21 -0.24
N LEU A 87 11.81 -0.65 0.52
CA LEU A 87 11.78 0.76 0.93
C LEU A 87 12.14 0.93 2.42
N THR A 88 12.84 2.01 2.75
CA THR A 88 13.02 2.44 4.15
C THR A 88 11.71 3.00 4.69
N SER A 89 11.57 3.11 6.02
CA SER A 89 10.39 3.73 6.63
C SER A 89 10.17 5.17 6.15
N GLU A 90 11.25 5.95 6.00
CA GLU A 90 11.17 7.32 5.47
C GLU A 90 10.69 7.37 4.01
N GLU A 91 11.18 6.47 3.17
CA GLU A 91 10.74 6.36 1.77
C GLU A 91 9.27 5.92 1.70
N LEU A 92 8.81 5.07 2.62
CA LEU A 92 7.43 4.63 2.70
C LEU A 92 6.50 5.76 3.14
N GLU A 93 6.87 6.55 4.15
CA GLU A 93 6.10 7.74 4.57
C GLU A 93 6.01 8.77 3.45
N LEU A 94 7.12 9.02 2.75
CA LEU A 94 7.14 9.93 1.60
C LEU A 94 6.23 9.42 0.48
N LEU A 95 6.27 8.12 0.20
CA LEU A 95 5.43 7.50 -0.81
C LEU A 95 3.94 7.61 -0.44
N ARG A 96 3.57 7.34 0.82
CA ARG A 96 2.19 7.54 1.32
C ARG A 96 1.73 8.99 1.16
N ALA A 97 2.56 9.95 1.57
CA ALA A 97 2.23 11.37 1.43
C ALA A 97 2.05 11.77 -0.04
N THR A 98 2.88 11.22 -0.92
CA THR A 98 2.79 11.44 -2.37
C THR A 98 1.49 10.86 -2.94
N PHE A 99 1.15 9.61 -2.61
CA PHE A 99 -0.11 8.99 -3.01
C PHE A 99 -1.31 9.80 -2.53
N LYS A 100 -1.33 10.20 -1.26
CA LYS A 100 -2.40 11.05 -0.70
C LYS A 100 -2.53 12.37 -1.45
N THR A 101 -1.41 13.05 -1.72
CA THR A 101 -1.41 14.34 -2.42
C THR A 101 -1.94 14.18 -3.85
N CYS A 102 -1.53 13.13 -4.56
CA CYS A 102 -2.01 12.85 -5.91
C CYS A 102 -3.48 12.44 -5.93
N LEU A 103 -3.95 11.66 -4.95
CA LEU A 103 -5.37 11.30 -4.80
C LEU A 103 -6.26 12.53 -4.59
N GLU A 104 -5.82 13.50 -3.76
CA GLU A 104 -6.56 14.74 -3.50
C GLU A 104 -6.53 15.74 -4.67
N SER A 105 -5.61 15.56 -5.63
CA SER A 105 -5.45 16.45 -6.79
C SER A 105 -6.50 16.21 -7.90
N PHE A 106 -7.40 15.27 -7.66
CA PHE A 106 -8.20 14.62 -8.67
C PHE A 106 -9.62 14.41 -8.14
#